data_AF-A0A3D2W743-F1
#
_entry.id   AF-A0A3D2W743-F1
#
_cell.length_a   1.000
_cell.length_b   1.000
_cell.length_c   1.000
_cell.angle_alpha   90.00
_cell.angle_beta   90.00
_cell.angle_gamma   90.00
#
_symmetry.space_group_name_H-M   'P 1'
#
loop_
_entity.id
_entity.type
_entity.pdbx_description
1 polymer ?
#
loop_
_entity_poly.entity_id
_entity_poly.type
_entity_poly.pdbx_seq_one_letter_code
_entity_poly.pdbx_strand_id
1 'polypeptide(L)'
;MTDLNKAVHEMNLYLENCPEKGRPGFRLKTVHTYHVMRNAGIIAEAMRLSEEDIQLAKLIGLLHDIGRFEELIRTGMLANERFDHGMCGAQMLFEDGMIRRFIEEDTYDEIIRKAIVNHNRFHIEEGLNERELLHAKLIRDADKLDNFRVKIDEPIHEIFPGRISSIEEINASCVSENVMKSIRKRQCVDVHDRLTPLDYMICIVGFVFDFNFDVTKKIVRDEKLAEKFLERITCINEKGKEQMREITDITLAFLAG
;
A
#
# COMPACT_ATOMS: atom_id res chain seq x y z
N MET A 1 -20.14 -1.44 -18.07
CA MET A 1 -20.22 -1.21 -16.61
C MET A 1 -19.58 -2.39 -15.93
N THR A 2 -18.58 -2.16 -15.09
CA THR A 2 -17.84 -3.21 -14.37
C THR A 2 -18.76 -3.99 -13.42
N ASP A 3 -18.88 -5.30 -13.64
CA ASP A 3 -19.50 -6.21 -12.66
C ASP A 3 -18.48 -6.52 -11.56
N LEU A 4 -18.43 -5.68 -10.53
CA LEU A 4 -17.50 -5.84 -9.42
C LEU A 4 -17.75 -7.16 -8.67
N ASN A 5 -18.98 -7.68 -8.63
CA ASN A 5 -19.27 -8.97 -7.99
C ASN A 5 -18.62 -10.12 -8.75
N LYS A 6 -18.68 -10.10 -10.09
CA LYS A 6 -17.95 -11.04 -10.94
C LYS A 6 -16.44 -10.94 -10.69
N ALA A 7 -15.88 -9.73 -10.65
CA ALA A 7 -14.45 -9.54 -10.41
C ALA A 7 -14.01 -10.07 -9.03
N VAL A 8 -14.80 -9.81 -7.98
CA VAL A 8 -14.55 -10.35 -6.63
C VAL A 8 -14.63 -11.87 -6.61
N HIS A 9 -15.61 -12.45 -7.30
CA HIS A 9 -15.73 -13.90 -7.43
C HIS A 9 -14.50 -14.51 -8.11
N GLU A 10 -14.05 -13.93 -9.22
CA GLU A 10 -12.84 -14.38 -9.92
C GLU A 10 -11.57 -14.22 -9.08
N MET A 11 -11.46 -13.15 -8.29
CA MET A 11 -10.34 -12.98 -7.37
C MET A 11 -10.37 -14.05 -6.27
N ASN A 12 -11.53 -14.37 -5.70
CA ASN A 12 -11.65 -15.45 -4.72
C ASN A 12 -11.20 -16.78 -5.32
N LEU A 13 -11.66 -17.12 -6.53
CA LEU A 13 -11.24 -18.33 -7.24
C LEU A 13 -9.73 -18.34 -7.50
N TYR A 14 -9.14 -17.22 -7.90
CA TYR A 14 -7.70 -17.11 -8.09
C TYR A 14 -6.92 -17.39 -6.79
N LEU A 15 -7.33 -16.77 -5.69
CA LEU A 15 -6.66 -16.91 -4.39
C LEU A 15 -6.86 -18.31 -3.79
N GLU A 16 -8.04 -18.92 -3.93
CA GLU A 16 -8.31 -20.28 -3.45
C GLU A 16 -7.49 -21.34 -4.16
N ASN A 17 -7.23 -21.12 -5.46
CA ASN A 17 -6.44 -22.01 -6.31
C ASN A 17 -4.94 -21.69 -6.30
N CYS A 18 -4.50 -20.66 -5.56
CA CYS A 18 -3.08 -20.34 -5.43
C CYS A 18 -2.35 -21.50 -4.70
N PRO A 19 -1.33 -22.12 -5.32
CA PRO A 19 -0.63 -23.26 -4.72
C PRO A 19 0.10 -22.87 -3.43
N GLU A 20 0.49 -21.60 -3.30
CA GLU A 20 1.26 -21.09 -2.16
C GLU A 20 0.40 -20.44 -1.06
N LYS A 21 -0.92 -20.69 -1.05
CA LYS A 21 -1.86 -20.08 -0.09
C LYS A 21 -1.56 -20.34 1.40
N GLY A 22 -0.73 -21.35 1.70
CA GLY A 22 -0.27 -21.67 3.05
C GLY A 22 1.00 -20.94 3.49
N ARG A 23 1.65 -20.17 2.61
CA ARG A 23 2.91 -19.50 2.95
C ARG A 23 2.70 -18.27 3.84
N PRO A 24 3.70 -17.92 4.67
CA PRO A 24 3.68 -16.68 5.45
C PRO A 24 3.41 -15.45 4.57
N GLY A 25 2.58 -14.55 5.08
CA GLY A 25 2.19 -13.31 4.39
C GLY A 25 1.07 -13.47 3.34
N PHE A 26 0.74 -14.68 2.89
CA PHE A 26 -0.36 -14.88 1.93
C PHE A 26 -1.69 -14.37 2.49
N ARG A 27 -2.05 -14.77 3.73
CA ARG A 27 -3.27 -14.29 4.41
C ARG A 27 -3.29 -12.76 4.50
N LEU A 28 -2.19 -12.17 4.97
CA LEU A 28 -2.07 -10.72 5.13
C LEU A 28 -2.29 -10.01 3.78
N LYS A 29 -1.70 -10.52 2.70
CA LYS A 29 -1.88 -9.95 1.36
C LYS A 29 -3.29 -10.13 0.82
N THR A 30 -3.93 -11.27 1.06
CA THR A 30 -5.34 -11.47 0.74
C THR A 30 -6.23 -10.45 1.45
N VAL A 31 -6.08 -10.28 2.77
CA VAL A 31 -6.85 -9.29 3.54
C VAL A 31 -6.58 -7.87 3.02
N HIS A 32 -5.32 -7.54 2.81
CA HIS A 32 -4.89 -6.26 2.27
C HIS A 32 -5.57 -5.93 0.95
N THR A 33 -5.61 -6.86 -0.02
CA THR A 33 -6.29 -6.67 -1.32
C THR A 33 -7.73 -6.18 -1.17
N TYR A 34 -8.53 -6.83 -0.33
CA TYR A 34 -9.94 -6.43 -0.15
C TYR A 34 -10.11 -5.13 0.62
N HIS A 35 -9.18 -4.83 1.54
CA HIS A 35 -9.18 -3.53 2.22
C HIS A 35 -8.79 -2.40 1.27
N VAL A 36 -7.81 -2.59 0.39
CA VAL A 36 -7.42 -1.59 -0.62
C VAL A 36 -8.56 -1.36 -1.61
N MET A 37 -9.24 -2.43 -2.08
CA MET A 37 -10.48 -2.30 -2.87
C MET A 37 -11.52 -1.41 -2.16
N ARG A 38 -11.77 -1.65 -0.87
CA ARG A 38 -12.73 -0.87 -0.09
C ARG A 38 -12.29 0.59 0.09
N ASN A 39 -11.02 0.81 0.45
CA ASN A 39 -10.45 2.14 0.64
C ASN A 39 -10.52 2.96 -0.65
N ALA A 40 -10.20 2.36 -1.79
CA ALA A 40 -10.33 2.99 -3.10
C ALA A 40 -11.76 3.48 -3.35
N GLY A 41 -12.75 2.64 -3.04
CA GLY A 41 -14.16 3.01 -3.10
C GLY A 41 -14.53 4.18 -2.17
N ILE A 42 -14.13 4.11 -0.89
CA ILE A 42 -14.41 5.16 0.10
C ILE A 42 -13.82 6.51 -0.34
N ILE A 43 -12.56 6.50 -0.80
CA ILE A 43 -11.87 7.70 -1.29
C ILE A 43 -12.62 8.28 -2.51
N ALA A 44 -12.94 7.44 -3.50
CA ALA A 44 -13.66 7.85 -4.71
C ALA A 44 -15.04 8.45 -4.40
N GLU A 45 -15.81 7.80 -3.52
CA GLU A 45 -17.15 8.23 -3.10
C GLU A 45 -17.09 9.57 -2.36
N ALA A 46 -16.14 9.73 -1.44
CA ALA A 46 -15.97 10.98 -0.70
C ALA A 46 -15.50 12.14 -1.58
N MET A 47 -14.76 11.85 -2.66
CA MET A 47 -14.42 12.80 -3.72
C MET A 47 -15.59 13.10 -4.67
N ARG A 48 -16.73 12.40 -4.54
CA ARG A 48 -17.92 12.52 -5.39
C ARG A 48 -17.63 12.25 -6.87
N LEU A 49 -16.78 11.25 -7.14
CA LEU A 49 -16.52 10.80 -8.50
C LEU A 49 -17.76 10.17 -9.14
N SER A 50 -17.71 9.97 -10.45
CA SER A 50 -18.76 9.26 -11.18
C SER A 50 -18.89 7.82 -10.66
N GLU A 51 -20.09 7.22 -10.77
CA GLU A 51 -20.28 5.81 -10.41
C GLU A 51 -19.33 4.90 -11.19
N GLU A 52 -19.06 5.23 -12.46
CA GLU A 52 -18.11 4.54 -13.31
C GLU A 52 -16.69 4.56 -12.72
N ASP A 53 -16.21 5.72 -12.26
CA ASP A 53 -14.89 5.84 -11.64
C ASP A 53 -14.83 5.22 -10.24
N ILE A 54 -15.93 5.26 -9.47
CA ILE A 54 -15.99 4.57 -8.17
C ILE A 54 -15.84 3.06 -8.37
N GLN A 55 -16.54 2.48 -9.35
CA GLN A 55 -16.43 1.04 -9.64
C GLN A 55 -15.07 0.69 -10.24
N LEU A 56 -14.51 1.54 -11.10
CA LEU A 56 -13.16 1.34 -11.66
C LEU A 56 -12.09 1.41 -10.57
N ALA A 57 -12.18 2.35 -9.64
CA ALA A 57 -11.28 2.46 -8.49
C ALA A 57 -11.29 1.21 -7.61
N LYS A 58 -12.49 0.67 -7.32
CA LYS A 58 -12.65 -0.60 -6.59
C LYS A 58 -12.00 -1.76 -7.35
N LEU A 59 -12.26 -1.89 -8.66
CA LEU A 59 -11.64 -2.93 -9.49
C LEU A 59 -10.11 -2.85 -9.49
N ILE A 60 -9.54 -1.65 -9.64
CA ILE A 60 -8.09 -1.44 -9.59
C ILE A 60 -7.56 -1.82 -8.20
N GLY A 61 -8.24 -1.42 -7.12
CA GLY A 61 -7.90 -1.82 -5.75
C GLY A 61 -7.93 -3.34 -5.53
N LEU A 62 -8.84 -4.06 -6.17
CA LEU A 62 -8.89 -5.52 -6.12
C LEU A 62 -7.69 -6.16 -6.86
N LEU A 63 -7.23 -5.54 -7.94
CA LEU A 63 -6.22 -6.13 -8.84
C LEU A 63 -4.78 -5.67 -8.57
N HIS A 64 -4.56 -4.59 -7.81
CA HIS A 64 -3.26 -3.90 -7.73
C HIS A 64 -2.09 -4.81 -7.36
N ASP A 65 -2.28 -5.69 -6.37
CA ASP A 65 -1.24 -6.56 -5.82
C ASP A 65 -1.28 -7.98 -6.43
N ILE A 66 -1.99 -8.21 -7.54
CA ILE A 66 -2.08 -9.57 -8.13
C ILE A 66 -0.71 -10.17 -8.44
N GLY A 67 0.26 -9.32 -8.82
CA GLY A 67 1.64 -9.72 -9.05
C GLY A 67 2.39 -10.19 -7.79
N ARG A 68 1.92 -9.88 -6.57
CA ARG A 68 2.49 -10.39 -5.32
C ARG A 68 2.23 -11.87 -5.12
N PHE A 69 1.07 -12.36 -5.56
CA PHE A 69 0.78 -13.78 -5.50
C PHE A 69 1.67 -14.55 -6.48
N GLU A 70 1.94 -13.98 -7.65
CA GLU A 70 2.89 -14.53 -8.62
C GLU A 70 4.35 -14.46 -8.12
N GLU A 71 4.75 -13.38 -7.45
CA GLU A 71 6.03 -13.28 -6.76
C GLU A 71 6.24 -14.45 -5.80
N LEU A 72 5.21 -14.75 -4.99
CA LEU A 72 5.23 -15.83 -4.02
C LEU A 72 5.35 -17.20 -4.70
N ILE A 73 4.64 -17.41 -5.81
CA ILE A 73 4.74 -18.64 -6.62
C ILE A 73 6.15 -18.81 -7.20
N ARG A 74 6.73 -17.75 -7.77
CA ARG A 74 8.03 -17.79 -8.45
C ARG A 74 9.22 -17.88 -7.50
N THR A 75 9.13 -17.22 -6.35
CA THR A 75 10.29 -16.99 -5.47
C THR A 75 10.15 -17.65 -4.10
N GLY A 76 8.95 -18.08 -3.71
CA GLY A 76 8.66 -18.62 -2.38
C GLY A 76 8.65 -17.58 -1.26
N MET A 77 8.76 -16.29 -1.57
CA MET A 77 8.74 -15.17 -0.63
C MET A 77 7.90 -13.99 -1.15
N LEU A 78 7.44 -13.15 -0.23
CA LEU A 78 6.75 -11.88 -0.52
C LEU A 78 7.68 -10.71 -0.21
N ALA A 79 7.39 -9.55 -0.81
CA ALA A 79 8.06 -8.28 -0.49
C ALA A 79 9.56 -8.26 -0.82
N ASN A 80 9.97 -8.94 -1.90
CA ASN A 80 11.29 -8.81 -2.49
C ASN A 80 11.41 -7.43 -3.16
N GLU A 81 12.38 -6.64 -2.71
CA GLU A 81 12.61 -5.28 -3.22
C GLU A 81 13.08 -5.27 -4.69
N ARG A 82 13.56 -6.41 -5.19
CA ARG A 82 13.98 -6.57 -6.60
C ARG A 82 12.85 -7.05 -7.51
N PHE A 83 11.67 -7.32 -6.96
CA PHE A 83 10.53 -7.81 -7.72
C PHE A 83 9.51 -6.70 -7.95
N ASP A 84 9.39 -6.26 -9.20
CA ASP A 84 8.38 -5.28 -9.61
C ASP A 84 7.03 -5.98 -9.81
N HIS A 85 6.27 -6.10 -8.73
CA HIS A 85 4.94 -6.71 -8.71
C HIS A 85 3.89 -5.89 -9.48
N GLY A 86 4.04 -4.57 -9.58
CA GLY A 86 3.16 -3.74 -10.43
C GLY A 86 3.33 -4.11 -11.90
N MET A 87 4.58 -4.19 -12.38
CA MET A 87 4.87 -4.65 -13.74
C MET A 87 4.46 -6.11 -13.97
N CYS A 88 4.75 -7.00 -13.02
CA CYS A 88 4.36 -8.41 -13.13
C CYS A 88 2.83 -8.56 -13.19
N GLY A 89 2.08 -7.85 -12.34
CA GLY A 89 0.63 -7.88 -12.33
C GLY A 89 0.03 -7.34 -13.63
N ALA A 90 0.59 -6.24 -14.16
CA ALA A 90 0.18 -5.69 -15.45
C ALA A 90 0.42 -6.67 -16.61
N GLN A 91 1.58 -7.34 -16.64
CA GLN A 91 1.88 -8.37 -17.63
C GLN A 91 0.85 -9.52 -17.57
N MET A 92 0.59 -10.06 -16.38
CA MET A 92 -0.39 -11.14 -16.20
C MET A 92 -1.80 -10.74 -16.65
N LEU A 93 -2.22 -9.52 -16.32
CA LEU A 93 -3.55 -9.05 -16.66
C LEU A 93 -3.71 -8.81 -18.17
N PHE A 94 -2.75 -8.15 -18.81
CA PHE A 94 -2.94 -7.64 -20.17
C PHE A 94 -2.20 -8.45 -21.25
N GLU A 95 -0.98 -8.89 -21.00
CA GLU A 95 -0.22 -9.69 -21.99
C GLU A 95 -0.69 -11.15 -22.00
N ASP A 96 -0.95 -11.73 -20.82
CA ASP A 96 -1.47 -13.11 -20.70
C ASP A 96 -3.02 -13.15 -20.82
N GLY A 97 -3.67 -11.99 -20.96
CA GLY A 97 -5.12 -11.86 -21.18
C GLY A 97 -6.00 -12.17 -19.95
N MET A 98 -5.43 -12.29 -18.75
CA MET A 98 -6.18 -12.62 -17.53
C MET A 98 -7.24 -11.58 -17.17
N ILE A 99 -7.08 -10.32 -17.58
CA ILE A 99 -8.02 -9.22 -17.31
C ILE A 99 -9.46 -9.56 -17.74
N ARG A 100 -9.62 -10.36 -18.81
CA ARG A 100 -10.93 -10.73 -19.37
C ARG A 100 -11.77 -11.60 -18.45
N ARG A 101 -11.16 -12.22 -17.44
CA ARG A 101 -11.88 -12.91 -16.38
C ARG A 101 -12.62 -11.91 -15.48
N PHE A 102 -11.96 -10.79 -15.18
CA PHE A 102 -12.46 -9.78 -14.25
C PHE A 102 -13.40 -8.76 -14.90
N ILE A 103 -13.12 -8.36 -16.15
CA ILE A 103 -13.90 -7.38 -16.89
C ILE A 103 -13.94 -7.72 -18.39
N GLU A 104 -15.13 -7.68 -18.98
CA GLU A 104 -15.33 -8.06 -20.39
C GLU A 104 -14.92 -6.97 -21.38
N GLU A 105 -15.26 -5.70 -21.07
CA GLU A 105 -14.92 -4.55 -21.91
C GLU A 105 -13.45 -4.12 -21.74
N ASP A 106 -12.86 -3.59 -22.81
CA ASP A 106 -11.45 -3.16 -22.89
C ASP A 106 -11.26 -1.65 -22.69
N THR A 107 -12.36 -0.91 -22.54
CA THR A 107 -12.37 0.56 -22.46
C THR A 107 -11.50 1.11 -21.33
N TYR A 108 -11.29 0.36 -20.26
CA TYR A 108 -10.49 0.78 -19.10
C TYR A 108 -9.10 0.15 -19.03
N ASP A 109 -8.70 -0.66 -20.01
CA ASP A 109 -7.47 -1.45 -19.95
C ASP A 109 -6.26 -0.60 -19.64
N GLU A 110 -6.07 0.49 -20.39
CA GLU A 110 -4.92 1.36 -20.20
C GLU A 110 -4.95 2.06 -18.83
N ILE A 111 -6.13 2.47 -18.34
CA ILE A 111 -6.26 3.09 -17.01
C ILE A 111 -5.88 2.08 -15.92
N ILE A 112 -6.41 0.86 -15.98
CA ILE A 112 -6.11 -0.20 -15.01
C ILE A 112 -4.63 -0.54 -15.06
N ARG A 113 -4.08 -0.78 -16.27
CA ARG A 113 -2.67 -1.10 -16.48
C ARG A 113 -1.75 -0.01 -15.91
N LYS A 114 -2.03 1.25 -16.22
CA LYS A 114 -1.25 2.40 -15.75
C LYS A 114 -1.34 2.57 -14.24
N ALA A 115 -2.51 2.41 -13.65
CA ALA A 115 -2.67 2.49 -12.20
C ALA A 115 -1.89 1.37 -11.48
N ILE A 116 -1.98 0.13 -11.97
CA ILE A 116 -1.26 -1.01 -11.41
C ILE A 116 0.26 -0.84 -11.58
N VAL A 117 0.76 -0.38 -12.72
CA VAL A 117 2.20 -0.18 -12.90
C VAL A 117 2.74 0.94 -12.00
N ASN A 118 1.94 1.98 -11.71
CA ASN A 118 2.41 3.15 -10.95
C ASN A 118 2.15 3.06 -9.43
N HIS A 119 1.42 2.06 -8.94
CA HIS A 119 1.07 2.01 -7.51
C HIS A 119 2.30 1.79 -6.62
N ASN A 120 3.27 0.98 -7.05
CA ASN A 120 4.47 0.63 -6.29
C ASN A 120 5.71 1.46 -6.65
N ARG A 121 5.65 2.31 -7.69
CA ARG A 121 6.78 3.17 -8.09
C ARG A 121 7.01 4.27 -7.06
N PHE A 122 8.24 4.78 -6.98
CA PHE A 122 8.52 5.92 -6.10
C PHE A 122 7.79 7.19 -6.58
N HIS A 123 7.79 7.42 -7.89
CA HIS A 123 7.02 8.48 -8.54
C HIS A 123 6.08 7.89 -9.60
N ILE A 124 4.91 8.51 -9.76
CA ILE A 124 4.04 8.23 -10.91
C ILE A 124 4.77 8.69 -12.17
N GLU A 125 4.74 7.88 -13.23
CA GLU A 125 5.33 8.26 -14.51
C GLU A 125 4.68 9.53 -15.09
N GLU A 126 5.40 10.20 -15.98
CA GLU A 126 4.91 11.42 -16.63
C GLU A 126 4.04 11.10 -17.84
N GLY A 127 3.22 12.07 -18.26
CA GLY A 127 2.45 12.00 -19.51
C GLY A 127 1.14 11.22 -19.45
N LEU A 128 0.65 10.85 -18.26
CA LEU A 128 -0.70 10.28 -18.09
C LEU A 128 -1.76 11.32 -18.43
N ASN A 129 -2.86 10.86 -19.04
CA ASN A 129 -4.06 11.69 -19.14
C ASN A 129 -4.73 11.87 -17.76
N GLU A 130 -5.72 12.76 -17.68
CA GLU A 130 -6.37 13.11 -16.42
C GLU A 130 -6.96 11.90 -15.68
N ARG A 131 -7.61 10.98 -16.40
CA ARG A 131 -8.29 9.82 -15.82
C ARG A 131 -7.29 8.72 -15.42
N GLU A 132 -6.25 8.51 -16.21
CA GLU A 132 -5.13 7.63 -15.85
C GLU A 132 -4.43 8.12 -14.58
N LEU A 133 -4.14 9.43 -14.51
CA LEU A 133 -3.48 10.05 -13.35
C LEU A 133 -4.37 9.98 -12.10
N LEU A 134 -5.67 10.22 -12.26
CA LEU A 134 -6.66 10.11 -11.19
C LEU A 134 -6.59 8.72 -10.55
N HIS A 135 -6.72 7.66 -11.34
CA HIS A 135 -6.73 6.28 -10.84
C HIS A 135 -5.38 5.81 -10.32
N ALA A 136 -4.27 6.26 -10.91
CA ALA A 136 -2.92 6.01 -10.39
C ALA A 136 -2.70 6.65 -9.01
N LYS A 137 -3.18 7.88 -8.79
CA LYS A 137 -3.14 8.54 -7.48
C LYS A 137 -4.04 7.84 -6.46
N LEU A 138 -5.23 7.44 -6.89
CA LEU A 138 -6.24 6.85 -6.01
C LEU A 138 -5.78 5.50 -5.45
N ILE A 139 -5.23 4.63 -6.31
CA ILE A 139 -4.72 3.34 -5.83
C ILE A 139 -3.56 3.51 -4.85
N ARG A 140 -2.66 4.47 -5.09
CA ARG A 140 -1.54 4.78 -4.17
C ARG A 140 -2.04 5.22 -2.81
N ASP A 141 -3.06 6.09 -2.77
CA ASP A 141 -3.66 6.54 -1.52
C ASP A 141 -4.36 5.38 -0.79
N ALA A 142 -5.13 4.56 -1.50
CA ALA A 142 -5.86 3.43 -0.94
C ALA A 142 -4.94 2.34 -0.36
N ASP A 143 -3.86 2.02 -1.08
CA ASP A 143 -2.82 1.07 -0.65
C ASP A 143 -2.11 1.58 0.61
N LYS A 144 -1.57 2.81 0.57
CA LYS A 144 -0.90 3.43 1.73
C LYS A 144 -1.83 3.56 2.94
N LEU A 145 -3.11 3.83 2.72
CA LEU A 145 -4.10 3.89 3.79
C LEU A 145 -4.24 2.54 4.48
N ASP A 146 -4.37 1.43 3.73
CA ASP A 146 -4.44 0.10 4.37
C ASP A 146 -3.13 -0.29 5.05
N ASN A 147 -2.00 0.21 4.57
CA ASN A 147 -0.72 -0.02 5.22
C ASN A 147 -0.70 0.49 6.68
N PHE A 148 -1.47 1.52 7.06
CA PHE A 148 -1.62 1.88 8.47
C PHE A 148 -2.27 0.75 9.27
N ARG A 149 -3.41 0.22 8.80
CA ARG A 149 -4.07 -0.94 9.43
C ARG A 149 -3.11 -2.12 9.57
N VAL A 150 -2.41 -2.48 8.49
CA VAL A 150 -1.43 -3.58 8.51
C VAL A 150 -0.43 -3.41 9.66
N LYS A 151 0.09 -2.19 9.87
CA LYS A 151 1.10 -1.95 10.91
C LYS A 151 0.51 -1.71 12.30
N ILE A 152 -0.79 -1.51 12.43
CA ILE A 152 -1.47 -1.42 13.72
C ILE A 152 -1.87 -2.83 14.19
N ASP A 153 -2.50 -3.61 13.30
CA ASP A 153 -3.24 -4.82 13.68
C ASP A 153 -2.44 -6.12 13.52
N GLU A 154 -1.54 -6.22 12.54
CA GLU A 154 -0.88 -7.49 12.24
C GLU A 154 0.38 -7.71 13.09
N PRO A 155 0.71 -8.97 13.47
CA PRO A 155 1.93 -9.29 14.20
C PRO A 155 3.21 -8.88 13.44
N ILE A 156 4.26 -8.45 14.16
CA ILE A 156 5.52 -7.97 13.54
C ILE A 156 6.13 -8.99 12.59
N HIS A 157 6.16 -10.28 12.96
CA HIS A 157 6.71 -11.35 12.13
C HIS A 157 5.88 -11.64 10.87
N GLU A 158 4.59 -11.26 10.82
CA GLU A 158 3.78 -11.35 9.60
C GLU A 158 4.00 -10.14 8.67
N ILE A 159 4.26 -8.96 9.24
CA ILE A 159 4.52 -7.72 8.48
C ILE A 159 5.91 -7.77 7.80
N PHE A 160 6.91 -8.32 8.50
CA PHE A 160 8.31 -8.35 8.04
C PHE A 160 8.89 -9.78 8.05
N PRO A 161 8.30 -10.72 7.29
CA PRO A 161 8.66 -12.13 7.34
C PRO A 161 10.15 -12.33 7.00
N GLY A 162 10.87 -13.00 7.90
CA GLY A 162 12.30 -13.27 7.75
C GLY A 162 13.22 -12.05 7.87
N ARG A 163 12.69 -10.87 8.25
CA ARG A 163 13.45 -9.62 8.37
C ARG A 163 13.44 -9.02 9.77
N ILE A 164 12.26 -8.96 10.42
CA ILE A 164 12.12 -8.46 11.80
C ILE A 164 11.23 -9.46 12.54
N SER A 165 11.75 -10.03 13.63
CA SER A 165 11.06 -11.13 14.31
C SER A 165 10.10 -10.63 15.39
N SER A 166 10.38 -9.47 15.98
CA SER A 166 9.63 -9.01 17.16
C SER A 166 9.62 -7.49 17.33
N ILE A 167 8.72 -7.00 18.19
CA ILE A 167 8.60 -5.57 18.52
C ILE A 167 9.80 -5.09 19.35
N GLU A 168 10.45 -6.00 20.09
CA GLU A 168 11.65 -5.70 20.88
C GLU A 168 12.82 -5.27 19.99
N GLU A 169 12.99 -5.89 18.82
CA GLU A 169 14.01 -5.47 17.84
C GLU A 169 13.77 -4.03 17.34
N ILE A 170 12.51 -3.66 17.10
CA ILE A 170 12.10 -2.31 16.71
C ILE A 170 12.36 -1.33 17.86
N ASN A 171 11.92 -1.67 19.07
CA ASN A 171 12.03 -0.83 20.25
C ASN A 171 13.48 -0.62 20.70
N ALA A 172 14.36 -1.59 20.45
CA ALA A 172 15.80 -1.49 20.70
C ALA A 172 16.54 -0.63 19.65
N SER A 173 15.90 -0.33 18.51
CA SER A 173 16.52 0.34 17.38
C SER A 173 16.42 1.88 17.42
N CYS A 174 17.00 2.53 16.43
CA CYS A 174 16.93 3.97 16.17
C CYS A 174 16.58 4.19 14.70
N VAL A 175 16.05 5.36 14.36
CA VAL A 175 15.82 5.77 12.98
C VAL A 175 17.16 6.19 12.36
N SER A 176 17.45 5.72 11.16
CA SER A 176 18.64 6.15 10.41
C SER A 176 18.54 7.62 10.02
N GLU A 177 19.69 8.26 9.81
CA GLU A 177 19.71 9.69 9.47
C GLU A 177 19.09 9.98 8.10
N ASN A 178 19.15 9.04 7.15
CA ASN A 178 18.50 9.20 5.85
C ASN A 178 16.97 9.25 6.00
N VAL A 179 16.39 8.32 6.77
CA VAL A 179 14.95 8.33 7.04
C VAL A 179 14.54 9.57 7.83
N MET A 180 15.29 9.97 8.86
CA MET A 180 15.02 11.22 9.60
C MET A 180 15.03 12.45 8.68
N LYS A 181 15.96 12.53 7.73
CA LYS A 181 15.99 13.64 6.75
C LYS A 181 14.75 13.67 5.88
N SER A 182 14.26 12.51 5.42
CA SER A 182 13.03 12.43 4.62
C SER A 182 11.81 12.88 5.42
N ILE A 183 11.68 12.45 6.68
CA ILE A 183 10.58 12.88 7.55
C ILE A 183 10.63 14.39 7.83
N ARG A 184 11.81 14.95 8.17
CA ARG A 184 11.99 16.39 8.39
C ARG A 184 11.65 17.23 7.16
N LYS A 185 11.92 16.70 5.96
CA LYS A 185 11.55 17.31 4.69
C LYS A 185 10.09 17.06 4.28
N ARG A 186 9.33 16.28 5.05
CA ARG A 186 7.96 15.86 4.75
C ARG A 186 7.89 15.17 3.39
N GLN A 187 8.71 14.14 3.23
CA GLN A 187 8.81 13.36 2.00
C GLN A 187 8.59 11.87 2.28
N CYS A 188 8.12 11.15 1.25
CA CYS A 188 8.10 9.70 1.28
C CYS A 188 9.52 9.14 1.49
N VAL A 189 9.63 8.01 2.17
CA VAL A 189 10.90 7.35 2.45
C VAL A 189 11.24 6.40 1.32
N ASP A 190 12.43 6.52 0.72
CA ASP A 190 12.93 5.57 -0.27
C ASP A 190 13.16 4.21 0.39
N VAL A 191 12.78 3.14 -0.31
CA VAL A 191 12.94 1.75 0.13
C VAL A 191 14.40 1.43 0.50
N HIS A 192 15.36 2.03 -0.21
CA HIS A 192 16.80 1.83 -0.05
C HIS A 192 17.42 2.63 1.09
N ASP A 193 16.71 3.62 1.64
CA ASP A 193 17.16 4.38 2.81
C ASP A 193 16.88 3.66 4.14
N ARG A 194 16.17 2.53 4.11
CA ARG A 194 15.78 1.78 5.32
C ARG A 194 16.91 0.85 5.76
N LEU A 195 17.60 1.23 6.83
CA LEU A 195 18.78 0.51 7.33
C LEU A 195 18.54 -0.21 8.65
N THR A 196 17.54 0.21 9.43
CA THR A 196 17.27 -0.31 10.77
C THR A 196 15.87 -0.92 10.90
N PRO A 197 15.61 -1.80 11.88
CA PRO A 197 14.26 -2.29 12.17
C PRO A 197 13.22 -1.17 12.35
N LEU A 198 13.62 -0.05 12.97
CA LEU A 198 12.71 1.07 13.17
C LEU A 198 12.44 1.84 11.86
N ASP A 199 13.39 1.91 10.93
CA ASP A 199 13.17 2.51 9.61
C ASP A 199 12.03 1.82 8.83
N TYR A 200 11.92 0.49 8.95
CA TYR A 200 10.84 -0.29 8.32
C TYR A 200 9.45 0.02 8.87
N MET A 201 9.36 0.49 10.11
CA MET A 201 8.12 1.01 10.67
C MET A 201 7.91 2.45 10.21
N ILE A 202 8.91 3.31 10.38
CA ILE A 202 8.79 4.76 10.13
C ILE A 202 8.56 5.11 8.66
N CYS A 203 8.89 4.24 7.71
CA CYS A 203 8.54 4.49 6.30
C CYS A 203 7.03 4.69 6.08
N ILE A 204 6.18 4.11 6.93
CA ILE A 204 4.71 4.26 6.88
C ILE A 204 4.27 5.67 7.28
N VAL A 205 5.01 6.31 8.19
CA VAL A 205 4.81 7.74 8.48
C VAL A 205 5.09 8.57 7.23
N GLY A 206 6.13 8.23 6.47
CA GLY A 206 6.46 8.89 5.21
C GLY A 206 5.30 8.90 4.19
N PHE A 207 4.38 7.93 4.27
CA PHE A 207 3.21 7.86 3.40
C PHE A 207 2.25 9.03 3.58
N VAL A 208 2.17 9.64 4.79
CA VAL A 208 1.26 10.78 5.00
C VAL A 208 1.61 11.95 4.09
N PHE A 209 2.89 12.09 3.76
CA PHE A 209 3.40 13.16 2.90
C PHE A 209 3.22 12.90 1.41
N ASP A 210 2.88 11.66 1.03
CA ASP A 210 2.69 11.23 -0.36
C ASP A 210 1.23 10.88 -0.67
N PHE A 211 0.29 11.31 0.18
CA PHE A 211 -1.14 11.26 -0.12
C PHE A 211 -1.52 12.33 -1.14
N ASN A 212 -2.32 11.90 -2.12
CA ASN A 212 -2.70 12.71 -3.26
C ASN A 212 -4.02 13.45 -3.04
N PHE A 213 -4.88 12.95 -2.14
CA PHE A 213 -6.19 13.51 -1.88
C PHE A 213 -6.39 13.90 -0.42
N ASP A 214 -7.00 15.07 -0.20
CA ASP A 214 -7.29 15.58 1.14
C ASP A 214 -8.22 14.66 1.93
N VAL A 215 -9.10 13.92 1.26
CA VAL A 215 -9.97 12.93 1.91
C VAL A 215 -9.15 11.83 2.57
N THR A 216 -8.07 11.35 1.95
CA THR A 216 -7.22 10.31 2.53
C THR A 216 -6.56 10.80 3.81
N LYS A 217 -5.99 12.02 3.79
CA LYS A 217 -5.44 12.68 4.98
C LYS A 217 -6.50 12.84 6.07
N LYS A 218 -7.72 13.23 5.70
CA LYS A 218 -8.85 13.34 6.62
C LYS A 218 -9.21 12.02 7.27
N ILE A 219 -9.25 10.90 6.53
CA ILE A 219 -9.50 9.57 7.10
C ILE A 219 -8.41 9.23 8.13
N VAL A 220 -7.14 9.39 7.78
CA VAL A 220 -6.01 9.13 8.70
C VAL A 220 -6.12 9.94 9.99
N ARG A 221 -6.46 11.22 9.89
CA ARG A 221 -6.65 12.11 11.04
C ARG A 221 -7.87 11.73 11.87
N ASP A 222 -9.04 11.62 11.24
CA ASP A 222 -10.31 11.44 11.94
C ASP A 222 -10.35 10.07 12.65
N GLU A 223 -9.70 9.05 12.08
CA GLU A 223 -9.55 7.72 12.68
C GLU A 223 -8.31 7.57 13.58
N LYS A 224 -7.48 8.61 13.68
CA LYS A 224 -6.22 8.63 14.46
C LYS A 224 -5.26 7.50 14.08
N LEU A 225 -5.17 7.19 12.79
CA LEU A 225 -4.37 6.04 12.32
C LEU A 225 -2.88 6.26 12.54
N ALA A 226 -2.39 7.48 12.33
CA ALA A 226 -0.97 7.79 12.55
C ALA A 226 -0.61 7.69 14.04
N GLU A 227 -1.47 8.19 14.94
CA GLU A 227 -1.29 8.12 16.39
C GLU A 227 -1.28 6.67 16.87
N LYS A 228 -2.30 5.87 16.52
CA LYS A 228 -2.39 4.44 16.88
C LYS A 228 -1.17 3.66 16.39
N PHE A 229 -0.70 3.97 15.19
CA PHE A 229 0.51 3.36 14.63
C PHE A 229 1.76 3.72 15.44
N LEU A 230 1.94 5.01 15.76
CA LEU A 230 3.11 5.49 16.52
C LEU A 230 3.12 4.97 17.97
N GLU A 231 1.96 4.84 18.61
CA GLU A 231 1.80 4.27 19.95
C GLU A 231 2.27 2.82 20.05
N ARG A 232 2.32 2.09 18.92
CA ARG A 232 2.86 0.73 18.88
C ARG A 232 4.37 0.66 19.14
N ILE A 233 5.08 1.78 18.99
CA ILE A 233 6.54 1.84 19.05
C ILE A 233 6.96 2.47 20.38
N THR A 234 7.64 1.69 21.23
CA THR A 234 8.16 2.15 22.52
C THR A 234 9.68 2.02 22.55
N CYS A 235 10.39 3.00 21.98
CA CYS A 235 11.85 2.98 21.97
C CYS A 235 12.44 2.94 23.39
N ILE A 236 13.38 2.04 23.63
CA ILE A 236 14.01 1.88 24.97
C ILE A 236 15.23 2.80 25.14
N ASN A 237 15.92 3.14 24.05
CA ASN A 237 17.10 4.00 24.08
C ASN A 237 16.71 5.48 23.91
N GLU A 238 17.48 6.39 24.52
CA GLU A 238 17.15 7.83 24.55
C GLU A 238 17.11 8.47 23.17
N LYS A 239 18.04 8.11 22.28
CA LYS A 239 18.08 8.62 20.91
C LYS A 239 16.78 8.27 20.15
N GLY A 240 16.35 7.01 20.22
CA GLY A 240 15.10 6.55 19.60
C GLY A 240 13.88 7.26 20.18
N LYS A 241 13.82 7.50 21.50
CA LYS A 241 12.74 8.27 22.13
C LYS A 241 12.69 9.71 21.62
N GLU A 242 13.83 10.38 21.49
CA GLU A 242 13.93 11.73 20.93
C GLU A 242 13.45 11.76 19.47
N GLN A 243 13.92 10.81 18.66
CA GLN A 243 13.50 10.69 17.26
C GLN A 243 12.00 10.45 17.13
N MET A 244 11.42 9.56 17.95
CA MET A 244 9.99 9.28 17.93
C MET A 244 9.13 10.48 18.34
N ARG A 245 9.59 11.29 19.31
CA ARG A 245 8.92 12.56 19.64
C ARG A 245 8.92 13.52 18.45
N GLU A 246 10.09 13.73 17.84
CA GLU A 246 10.22 14.61 16.66
C GLU A 246 9.34 14.13 15.49
N ILE A 247 9.37 12.83 15.19
CA ILE A 247 8.56 12.24 14.12
C ILE A 247 7.07 12.43 14.40
N THR A 248 6.63 12.20 15.64
CA THR A 248 5.24 12.38 16.05
C THR A 248 4.80 13.82 15.84
N ASP A 249 5.58 14.79 16.32
CA ASP A 249 5.26 16.21 16.20
C ASP A 249 5.15 16.66 14.74
N ILE A 250 6.11 16.25 13.88
CA ILE A 250 6.09 16.57 12.44
C ILE A 250 4.85 15.98 11.77
N THR A 251 4.53 14.72 12.08
CA THR A 251 3.43 13.97 11.45
C THR A 251 2.08 14.58 11.80
N LEU A 252 1.85 14.82 13.09
CA LEU A 252 0.58 15.36 13.56
C LEU A 252 0.39 16.82 13.14
N ALA A 253 1.48 17.62 13.13
CA ALA A 253 1.43 18.98 12.58
C ALA A 253 1.08 18.99 11.09
N PHE A 254 1.55 18.00 10.32
CA PHE A 254 1.21 17.89 8.89
C PHE A 254 -0.25 17.49 8.67
N LEU A 255 -0.78 16.54 9.45
CA LEU A 255 -2.17 16.08 9.33
C LEU A 255 -3.20 17.12 9.85
N ALA A 256 -2.77 18.02 10.73
CA ALA A 256 -3.59 19.10 11.26
C ALA A 256 -3.76 20.29 10.30
N GLY A 257 -2.84 20.47 9.35
CA GLY A 257 -2.88 21.51 8.31
C GLY A 257 -3.71 21.10 7.09
#